data_AF-A0A439KLB4-F1
#
_entry.id   AF-A0A439KLB4-F1
#
_cell.length_a   1.000
_cell.length_b   1.000
_cell.length_c   1.000
_cell.angle_alpha   90.00
_cell.angle_beta   90.00
_cell.angle_gamma   90.00
#
_symmetry.space_group_name_H-M   'P 1'
#
loop_
_entity.id
_entity.type
_entity.pdbx_description
1 polymer ?
#
loop_
_entity_poly.entity_id
_entity_poly.type
_entity_poly.pdbx_seq_one_letter_code
_entity_poly.pdbx_strand_id
1 'polypeptide(L)'
;ADIVKRFSTGAMSFGSISREAHTTLARAMNTIGGKSNTGEGGEEADRYLPLPDGGKNPERSAIKQVASGRFGVTAEYLVNSDVMQIKVAQGAKPGEGGQLPGHKVDATIAKVRHSTPGVGLISP
;
A
#
# COMPACT_ATOMS: atom_id res chain seq x y z
N ALA A 1 -13.40 22.55 -7.98
CA ALA A 1 -12.82 21.20 -7.95
C ALA A 1 -11.84 20.97 -6.78
N ASP A 2 -11.79 21.84 -5.75
CA ASP A 2 -10.76 21.70 -4.69
C ASP A 2 -11.13 20.79 -3.52
N ILE A 3 -12.41 20.44 -3.37
CA ILE A 3 -12.86 19.56 -2.28
C ILE A 3 -12.26 18.17 -2.40
N VAL A 4 -12.19 17.61 -3.62
CA VAL A 4 -11.70 16.24 -3.84
C VAL A 4 -10.22 16.06 -3.44
N LYS A 5 -9.42 17.14 -3.42
CA LYS A 5 -8.02 17.12 -2.96
C LYS A 5 -7.90 16.83 -1.46
N ARG A 6 -8.98 17.02 -0.69
CA ARG A 6 -9.07 16.68 0.74
C ARG A 6 -9.40 15.21 0.97
N PHE A 7 -9.82 14.48 -0.07
CA PHE A 7 -10.16 13.07 0.07
C PHE A 7 -8.91 12.19 -0.02
N SER A 8 -8.92 11.14 0.79
CA SER A 8 -7.94 10.06 0.71
C SER A 8 -8.68 8.73 0.74
N THR A 9 -8.21 7.74 -0.02
CA THR A 9 -8.74 6.39 0.15
C THR A 9 -8.29 5.82 1.49
N GLY A 10 -9.10 4.94 2.06
CA GLY A 10 -8.69 4.16 3.23
C GLY A 10 -7.42 3.35 2.94
N ALA A 11 -6.68 3.04 4.00
CA ALA A 11 -5.47 2.25 3.92
C ALA A 11 -5.81 0.76 3.86
N MET A 12 -5.73 0.17 2.66
CA MET A 12 -6.08 -1.23 2.40
C MET A 12 -4.90 -1.92 1.76
N SER A 13 -4.34 -2.94 2.42
CA SER A 13 -3.09 -3.56 1.99
C SER A 13 -3.22 -4.31 0.65
N PHE A 14 -2.19 -4.23 -0.18
CA PHE A 14 -1.97 -5.21 -1.24
C PHE A 14 -1.88 -6.61 -0.61
N GLY A 15 -2.77 -7.51 -1.03
CA GLY A 15 -3.01 -8.82 -0.42
C GLY A 15 -4.34 -8.89 0.34
N SER A 16 -4.76 -7.82 1.02
CA SER A 16 -6.15 -7.74 1.51
C SER A 16 -7.13 -7.51 0.34
N ILE A 17 -6.74 -6.61 -0.57
CA ILE A 17 -7.38 -6.39 -1.87
C ILE A 17 -6.43 -6.80 -3.00
N SER A 18 -6.97 -7.05 -4.18
CA SER A 18 -6.18 -7.44 -5.36
C SER A 18 -5.32 -6.29 -5.87
N ARG A 19 -4.32 -6.61 -6.72
CA ARG A 19 -3.48 -5.59 -7.36
C ARG A 19 -4.33 -4.63 -8.18
N GLU A 20 -5.29 -5.15 -8.95
CA GLU A 20 -6.19 -4.37 -9.81
C GLU A 20 -7.00 -3.36 -9.00
N ALA A 21 -7.56 -3.79 -7.87
CA ALA A 21 -8.29 -2.89 -6.97
C ALA A 21 -7.35 -1.83 -6.38
N HIS A 22 -6.18 -2.26 -5.91
CA HIS A 22 -5.20 -1.37 -5.27
C HIS A 22 -4.66 -0.30 -6.23
N THR A 23 -4.30 -0.68 -7.46
CA THR A 23 -3.80 0.26 -8.47
C THR A 23 -4.92 1.13 -9.03
N THR A 24 -6.15 0.61 -9.15
CA THR A 24 -7.32 1.41 -9.56
C THR A 24 -7.55 2.58 -8.61
N LEU A 25 -7.50 2.33 -7.30
CA LEU A 25 -7.60 3.39 -6.29
C LEU A 25 -6.49 4.44 -6.44
N ALA A 26 -5.24 3.99 -6.62
CA ALA A 26 -4.12 4.90 -6.83
C ALA A 26 -4.29 5.76 -8.09
N ARG A 27 -4.61 5.15 -9.23
CA ARG A 27 -4.85 5.86 -10.49
C ARG A 27 -5.97 6.88 -10.36
N ALA A 28 -7.10 6.50 -9.76
CA ALA A 28 -8.23 7.39 -9.56
C ALA A 28 -7.85 8.60 -8.70
N MET A 29 -7.21 8.37 -7.54
CA MET A 29 -6.84 9.45 -6.63
C MET A 29 -5.78 10.38 -7.23
N ASN A 30 -4.78 9.83 -7.92
CA ASN A 30 -3.78 10.62 -8.62
C ASN A 30 -4.39 11.46 -9.74
N THR A 31 -5.41 10.94 -10.44
CA THR A 31 -6.13 11.67 -11.50
C THR A 31 -6.91 12.86 -10.95
N ILE A 32 -7.60 12.69 -9.80
CA ILE A 32 -8.44 13.75 -9.21
C ILE A 32 -7.69 14.67 -8.24
N GLY A 33 -6.39 14.45 -8.03
CA GLY A 33 -5.55 15.21 -7.09
C GLY A 33 -5.81 14.90 -5.61
N GLY A 34 -6.50 13.80 -5.31
CA GLY A 34 -6.60 13.24 -3.97
C GLY A 34 -5.38 12.36 -3.64
N LYS A 35 -5.47 11.53 -2.60
CA LYS A 35 -4.37 10.61 -2.22
C LYS A 35 -4.86 9.18 -2.00
N SER A 36 -4.14 8.19 -2.51
CA SER A 36 -4.32 6.80 -2.10
C SER A 36 -3.29 6.39 -1.05
N ASN A 37 -3.59 5.32 -0.31
CA ASN A 37 -2.75 4.79 0.76
C ASN A 37 -2.50 3.30 0.55
N THR A 38 -1.23 2.87 0.67
CA THR A 38 -0.80 1.48 0.45
C THR A 38 -1.37 0.47 1.45
N GLY A 39 -1.83 0.93 2.61
CA GLY A 39 -2.00 0.05 3.76
C GLY A 39 -0.69 -0.61 4.20
N GLU A 40 -0.80 -1.69 4.97
CA GLU A 40 0.31 -2.37 5.64
C GLU A 40 1.14 -3.30 4.75
N GLY A 41 0.77 -3.48 3.48
CA GLY A 41 1.23 -4.61 2.68
C GLY A 41 2.50 -4.37 1.86
N GLY A 42 3.09 -3.19 1.95
CA GLY A 42 4.06 -2.71 0.97
C GLY A 42 3.38 -2.23 -0.31
N GLU A 43 4.19 -1.95 -1.34
CA GLU A 43 3.74 -1.61 -2.69
C GLU A 43 4.80 -2.10 -3.69
N GLU A 44 4.38 -2.58 -4.85
CA GLU A 44 5.32 -3.15 -5.82
C GLU A 44 6.23 -2.08 -6.44
N ALA A 45 7.54 -2.35 -6.51
CA ALA A 45 8.53 -1.36 -6.93
C ALA A 45 8.38 -0.87 -8.38
N ASP A 46 7.76 -1.67 -9.24
CA ASP A 46 7.46 -1.26 -10.62
C ASP A 46 6.52 -0.04 -10.68
N ARG A 47 5.73 0.18 -9.63
CA ARG A 47 4.84 1.34 -9.48
C ARG A 47 5.61 2.63 -9.18
N TYR A 48 6.91 2.57 -8.96
CA TYR A 48 7.78 3.76 -8.74
C TYR A 48 8.48 4.21 -10.00
N LEU A 49 8.58 3.35 -11.01
CA LEU A 49 9.28 3.63 -12.25
C LEU A 49 8.49 4.66 -13.08
N PRO A 50 9.15 5.66 -13.68
CA PRO A 50 8.47 6.59 -14.57
C PRO A 50 7.91 5.87 -15.80
N LEU A 51 6.86 6.45 -16.39
CA LEU A 51 6.33 6.02 -17.67
C LEU A 51 7.33 6.36 -18.81
N PRO A 52 7.17 5.76 -20.02
CA PRO A 52 8.08 6.01 -21.13
C PRO A 52 8.19 7.49 -21.56
N ASP A 53 7.16 8.29 -21.29
CA ASP A 53 7.12 9.73 -21.54
C ASP A 53 7.77 10.58 -20.43
N GLY A 54 8.34 9.93 -19.41
CA GLY A 54 8.92 10.57 -18.22
C GLY A 54 7.89 10.96 -17.16
N GLY A 55 6.60 10.71 -17.38
CA GLY A 55 5.53 10.95 -16.43
C GLY A 55 5.64 10.07 -15.18
N LYS A 56 5.10 10.56 -14.06
CA LYS A 56 4.98 9.74 -12.84
C LYS A 56 4.02 8.59 -13.09
N ASN A 57 4.36 7.39 -12.61
CA ASN A 57 3.46 6.25 -12.70
C ASN A 57 2.17 6.51 -11.89
N PRO A 58 0.99 6.50 -12.54
CA PRO A 58 -0.27 6.81 -11.87
C PRO A 58 -0.70 5.72 -10.88
N GLU A 59 -0.05 4.55 -10.88
CA GLU A 59 -0.33 3.47 -9.94
C GLU A 59 0.39 3.65 -8.61
N ARG A 60 1.33 4.59 -8.48
CA ARG A 60 2.00 4.87 -7.20
C ARG A 60 1.03 5.43 -6.17
N SER A 61 0.99 4.87 -4.97
CA SER A 61 0.22 5.50 -3.88
C SER A 61 0.96 6.69 -3.26
N ALA A 62 0.27 7.80 -3.01
CA ALA A 62 0.87 8.99 -2.40
C ALA A 62 1.24 8.77 -0.92
N ILE A 63 0.39 8.04 -0.18
CA ILE A 63 0.59 7.76 1.25
C ILE A 63 1.19 6.36 1.39
N LYS A 64 2.32 6.28 2.11
CA LYS A 64 2.99 5.03 2.48
C LYS A 64 2.76 4.76 3.97
N GLN A 65 2.32 3.55 4.30
CA GLN A 65 2.03 3.20 5.68
C GLN A 65 3.17 2.38 6.31
N VAL A 66 3.51 2.72 7.55
CA VAL A 66 4.46 1.99 8.38
C VAL A 66 3.68 1.44 9.58
N ALA A 67 3.48 0.11 9.62
CA ALA A 67 2.77 -0.61 10.67
C ALA A 67 3.67 -1.65 11.35
N SER A 68 3.22 -2.27 12.44
CA SER A 68 4.03 -3.13 13.32
C SER A 68 4.84 -4.20 12.58
N GLY A 69 4.26 -4.92 11.62
CA GLY A 69 4.96 -5.95 10.83
C GLY A 69 6.00 -5.42 9.84
N ARG A 70 6.03 -4.11 9.56
CA ARG A 70 6.95 -3.43 8.61
C ARG A 70 7.05 -4.12 7.22
N PHE A 71 6.00 -4.84 6.82
CA PHE A 71 5.99 -5.55 5.54
C PHE A 71 6.19 -4.59 4.36
N GLY A 72 7.17 -4.91 3.51
CA GLY A 72 7.51 -4.12 2.33
C GLY A 72 8.05 -2.71 2.63
N VAL A 73 8.39 -2.40 3.89
CA VAL A 73 9.00 -1.13 4.27
C VAL A 73 10.49 -1.18 3.97
N THR A 74 10.88 -0.64 2.82
CA THR A 74 12.27 -0.49 2.38
C THR A 74 12.64 0.99 2.24
N ALA A 75 13.94 1.28 2.05
CA ALA A 75 14.37 2.65 1.74
C ALA A 75 13.68 3.18 0.46
N GLU A 76 13.64 2.35 -0.59
CA GLU A 76 12.96 2.67 -1.87
C GLU A 76 11.46 2.97 -1.67
N TYR A 77 10.78 2.17 -0.85
CA TYR A 77 9.38 2.38 -0.51
C TYR A 77 9.15 3.74 0.19
N LEU A 78 10.01 4.09 1.14
CA LEU A 78 9.88 5.32 1.94
C LEU A 78 10.22 6.59 1.14
N VAL A 79 11.26 6.57 0.30
CA VAL A 79 11.62 7.74 -0.53
C VAL A 79 10.55 8.03 -1.60
N ASN A 80 9.73 7.03 -1.95
CA ASN A 80 8.59 7.17 -2.85
C ASN A 80 7.29 7.58 -2.13
N SER A 81 7.35 8.17 -0.92
CA SER A 81 6.18 8.70 -0.20
C SER A 81 6.02 10.21 -0.36
N ASP A 82 4.77 10.68 -0.51
CA ASP A 82 4.45 12.10 -0.31
C ASP A 82 4.08 12.33 1.17
N VAL A 83 3.50 11.30 1.80
CA VAL A 83 3.14 11.25 3.21
C VAL A 83 3.49 9.87 3.76
N MET A 84 4.13 9.83 4.93
CA MET A 84 4.31 8.61 5.71
C MET A 84 3.27 8.55 6.82
N GLN A 85 2.49 7.48 6.86
CA GLN A 85 1.51 7.22 7.91
C GLN A 85 2.05 6.16 8.88
N ILE A 86 2.26 6.54 10.13
CA ILE A 86 2.51 5.56 11.20
C ILE A 86 1.16 5.00 11.64
N LYS A 87 0.95 3.70 11.40
CA LYS A 87 -0.26 3.02 11.85
C LYS A 87 -0.02 2.46 13.25
N VAL A 88 -0.67 3.08 14.22
CA VAL A 88 -0.71 2.60 15.62
C VAL A 88 -1.81 1.56 15.80
N ALA A 89 -2.99 1.77 15.20
CA ALA A 89 -4.15 0.90 15.35
C ALA A 89 -5.12 1.03 14.16
N GLN A 90 -6.17 0.20 14.13
CA GLN A 90 -7.31 0.35 13.22
C GLN A 90 -8.63 0.12 13.95
N GLY A 91 -9.69 0.81 13.53
CA GLY A 91 -11.00 0.75 14.21
C GLY A 91 -11.63 -0.65 14.27
N ALA A 92 -11.38 -1.51 13.27
CA ALA A 92 -11.95 -2.86 13.25
C ALA A 92 -11.36 -3.81 14.31
N LYS A 93 -10.12 -3.56 14.74
CA LYS A 93 -9.41 -4.34 15.77
C LYS A 93 -8.30 -3.48 16.40
N PRO A 94 -8.65 -2.61 17.36
CA PRO A 94 -7.72 -1.59 17.86
C PRO A 94 -6.57 -2.16 18.71
N GLY A 95 -6.75 -3.34 19.31
CA GLY A 95 -5.75 -4.00 20.16
C GLY A 95 -4.86 -5.03 19.46
N GLU A 96 -4.96 -5.16 18.13
CA GLU A 96 -4.27 -6.20 17.37
C GLU A 96 -3.65 -5.66 16.07
N GLY A 97 -2.63 -6.36 15.58
CA GLY A 97 -2.01 -6.08 14.28
C GLY A 97 -2.82 -6.57 13.08
N GLY A 98 -2.35 -6.21 11.88
CA GLY A 98 -2.88 -6.72 10.61
C GLY A 98 -2.81 -8.25 10.49
N GLN A 99 -3.73 -8.82 9.71
CA GLN A 99 -3.74 -10.27 9.44
C GLN A 99 -3.96 -10.51 7.95
N LEU A 100 -3.16 -11.40 7.36
CA LEU A 100 -3.36 -11.89 6.00
C LEU A 100 -3.28 -13.43 6.00
N PRO A 101 -4.37 -14.13 5.66
CA PRO A 101 -4.37 -15.60 5.58
C PRO A 101 -3.34 -16.13 4.59
N GLY A 102 -2.68 -17.25 4.93
CA GLY A 102 -1.57 -17.80 4.14
C GLY A 102 -1.92 -18.14 2.69
N HIS A 103 -3.14 -18.61 2.43
CA HIS A 103 -3.62 -18.89 1.07
C HIS A 103 -3.76 -17.64 0.19
N LYS A 104 -3.73 -16.43 0.78
CA LYS A 104 -3.67 -15.16 0.05
C LYS A 104 -2.23 -14.65 -0.11
N VAL A 105 -1.24 -15.28 0.51
CA VAL A 105 0.17 -14.90 0.41
C VAL A 105 0.78 -15.65 -0.76
N ASP A 106 0.45 -15.20 -1.97
CA ASP A 106 1.05 -15.73 -3.19
C ASP A 106 2.53 -15.29 -3.32
N ALA A 107 3.19 -15.75 -4.39
CA ALA A 107 4.59 -15.43 -4.63
C ALA A 107 4.87 -13.91 -4.78
N THR A 108 3.92 -13.17 -5.34
CA THR A 108 4.05 -11.72 -5.55
C THR A 108 3.94 -10.98 -4.22
N ILE A 109 2.93 -11.31 -3.41
CA ILE A 109 2.73 -10.73 -2.08
C ILE A 109 3.90 -11.10 -1.17
N ALA A 110 4.33 -12.36 -1.19
CA ALA A 110 5.49 -12.82 -0.42
C ALA A 110 6.76 -12.05 -0.79
N LYS A 111 7.00 -11.82 -2.09
CA LYS A 111 8.13 -11.02 -2.57
C LYS A 111 8.07 -9.59 -2.06
N VAL A 112 6.91 -8.92 -2.17
CA VAL A 112 6.73 -7.53 -1.71
C VAL A 112 6.92 -7.42 -0.21
N ARG A 113 6.44 -8.40 0.55
CA ARG A 113 6.47 -8.39 2.02
C ARG A 113 7.76 -8.97 2.61
N HIS A 114 8.67 -9.47 1.77
CA HIS A 114 9.85 -10.23 2.19
C HIS A 114 9.50 -11.41 3.12
N SER A 115 8.41 -12.11 2.78
CA SER A 115 7.88 -13.23 3.57
C SER A 115 7.89 -14.53 2.79
N THR A 116 7.44 -15.62 3.42
CA THR A 116 7.32 -16.94 2.79
C THR A 116 5.96 -17.12 2.10
N PRO A 117 5.91 -17.55 0.82
CA PRO A 117 4.65 -17.87 0.15
C PRO A 117 3.83 -18.93 0.91
N GLY A 118 2.52 -18.78 0.94
CA GLY A 118 1.58 -19.71 1.59
C GLY A 118 1.50 -19.61 3.11
N VAL A 119 2.40 -18.86 3.76
CA VAL A 119 2.44 -18.71 5.22
C VAL A 119 1.58 -17.52 5.65
N GLY A 120 0.70 -17.72 6.64
CA GLY A 120 -0.13 -16.65 7.19
C GLY A 120 0.71 -15.56 7.85
N LEU A 121 0.34 -14.30 7.63
CA LEU A 121 1.03 -13.14 8.19
C LEU A 121 0.15 -12.49 9.25
N ILE A 122 0.60 -12.55 10.49
CA ILE A 122 -0.02 -11.86 11.62
C ILE A 122 1.01 -10.85 12.10
N SER A 123 0.68 -9.56 11.99
CA SER A 123 1.55 -8.50 12.50
C SER A 123 1.47 -8.45 14.03
N PRO A 124 2.57 -8.13 14.74
CA PRO A 124 2.57 -7.89 16.18
C PRO A 124 1.63 -6.75 16.60
#